data_AF-A0A7X7BJ52-F1
#
_entry.id   AF-A0A7X7BJ52-F1
#
_cell.length_a   1.000
_cell.length_b   1.000
_cell.length_c   1.000
_cell.angle_alpha   90.00
_cell.angle_beta   90.00
_cell.angle_gamma   90.00
#
_symmetry.space_group_name_H-M   'P 1'
#
loop_
_entity.id
_entity.type
_entity.pdbx_description
1 polymer ?
#
loop_
_entity_poly.entity_id
_entity_poly.type
_entity_poly.pdbx_seq_one_letter_code
_entity_poly.pdbx_strand_id
1 'polypeptide(L)' 'IAPTRAANYHADADGTSINFSVLNDAILELRILHKLNEDWKKDIDEDFNKRSNK' A
#
# COMPACT_ATOMS: atom_id res chain seq x y z
N ILE A 1 -14.29 -5.99 -3.98
CA ILE A 1 -13.11 -5.14 -4.28
C ILE A 1 -12.35 -5.83 -5.43
N ALA A 2 -11.96 -5.11 -6.49
CA ALA A 2 -11.17 -5.72 -7.57
C ALA A 2 -9.81 -6.20 -7.03
N PRO A 3 -9.26 -7.35 -7.46
CA PRO A 3 -8.00 -7.88 -6.93
C PRO A 3 -6.84 -6.89 -7.02
N THR A 4 -6.81 -6.06 -8.07
CA THR A 4 -5.81 -5.00 -8.27
C THR A 4 -5.88 -3.88 -7.23
N ARG A 5 -6.99 -3.79 -6.49
CA ARG A 5 -7.22 -2.80 -5.43
C ARG A 5 -7.08 -3.38 -4.02
N ALA A 6 -6.63 -4.62 -3.89
CA ALA A 6 -6.32 -5.24 -2.61
C ALA A 6 -4.79 -5.31 -2.40
N ALA A 7 -4.34 -4.96 -1.20
CA ALA A 7 -2.95 -5.07 -0.78
C ALA A 7 -2.84 -6.06 0.38
N ASN A 8 -1.83 -6.93 0.34
CA ASN A 8 -1.48 -7.79 1.48
C ASN A 8 -0.36 -7.08 2.26
N TYR A 9 -0.46 -7.05 3.58
CA TYR A 9 0.57 -6.47 4.44
C TYR A 9 0.71 -7.34 5.70
N HIS A 10 1.87 -7.26 6.35
CA HIS A 10 2.04 -7.92 7.65
C HIS A 10 1.41 -7.05 8.74
N ALA A 11 0.50 -7.64 9.53
CA ALA A 11 -0.21 -6.94 10.61
C ALA A 11 0.67 -6.78 11.88
N ASP A 12 1.90 -6.31 11.69
CA ASP A 12 2.86 -5.96 12.73
C ASP A 12 3.16 -4.45 12.71
N ALA A 13 4.03 -4.00 13.61
CA ALA A 13 4.35 -2.58 13.75
C ALA A 13 4.92 -1.98 12.45
N ASP A 14 5.87 -2.68 11.83
CA ASP A 14 6.55 -2.23 10.61
C ASP A 14 5.58 -2.20 9.43
N GLY A 15 4.81 -3.27 9.22
CA GLY A 15 3.87 -3.37 8.11
C GLY A 15 2.70 -2.41 8.26
N THR A 16 2.24 -2.18 9.49
CA THR A 16 1.21 -1.17 9.79
C THR A 16 1.71 0.24 9.48
N SER A 17 2.95 0.57 9.88
CA SER A 17 3.56 1.87 9.60
C SER A 17 3.64 2.15 8.10
N ILE A 18 4.14 1.20 7.31
CA ILE A 18 4.24 1.31 5.85
C ILE A 18 2.85 1.44 5.23
N ASN A 19 1.89 0.60 5.64
CA ASN A 19 0.53 0.64 5.13
C ASN A 19 -0.13 2.02 5.32
N PHE A 20 0.00 2.63 6.51
CA PHE A 20 -0.56 3.97 6.74
C PHE A 20 0.15 5.08 5.97
N SER A 21 1.48 5.00 5.82
CA SER A 21 2.23 5.98 5.01
C SER A 21 1.78 5.96 3.56
N VAL A 22 1.74 4.77 2.96
CA VAL A 22 1.34 4.58 1.55
C VAL A 22 -0.12 4.98 1.33
N LEU A 23 -1.03 4.62 2.23
CA LEU A 23 -2.43 5.04 2.15
C LEU A 23 -2.59 6.56 2.25
N ASN A 24 -1.81 7.23 3.10
CA ASN A 24 -1.85 8.68 3.22
C ASN A 24 -1.48 9.34 1.88
N ASP A 25 -0.40 8.89 1.24
CA ASP A 25 0.05 9.45 -0.04
C ASP A 25 -0.95 9.16 -1.16
N ALA A 26 -1.48 7.93 -1.22
CA ALA A 26 -2.51 7.54 -2.16
C ALA A 26 -3.80 8.38 -2.02
N ILE A 27 -4.21 8.71 -0.78
CA ILE A 27 -5.35 9.58 -0.50
C ILE A 27 -5.07 11.03 -0.93
N LEU A 28 -3.86 11.53 -0.69
CA LEU A 28 -3.47 12.88 -1.12
C LEU A 28 -3.52 12.99 -2.64
N GLU A 29 -2.93 12.04 -3.37
CA GLU A 29 -2.98 11.99 -4.83
C GLU A 29 -4.42 11.91 -5.34
N LEU A 30 -5.23 11.03 -4.77
CA LEU A 30 -6.64 10.89 -5.15
C LEU A 30 -7.42 12.19 -4.95
N ARG A 31 -7.18 12.92 -3.85
CA ARG A 31 -7.85 14.19 -3.56
C ARG A 31 -7.45 15.31 -4.51
N ILE A 32 -6.18 15.35 -4.92
CA ILE A 32 -5.63 16.41 -5.78
C ILE A 32 -5.95 16.14 -7.25
N LEU A 33 -5.74 14.90 -7.70
CA LEU A 33 -5.79 14.53 -9.11
C LEU A 33 -7.12 13.87 -9.53
N HIS A 34 -8.00 13.57 -8.56
CA HIS A 34 -9.23 12.79 -8.78
C HIS A 34 -8.99 11.39 -9.40
N LYS A 35 -7.75 10.89 -9.32
CA LYS A 35 -7.33 9.59 -9.83
C LYS A 35 -6.39 8.94 -8.83
N LEU A 36 -6.59 7.64 -8.61
CA LEU A 36 -5.66 6.81 -7.84
C LEU A 36 -4.59 6.25 -8.80
N ASN A 37 -3.33 6.34 -8.41
CA ASN A 37 -2.22 5.70 -9.12
C ASN A 37 -2.43 4.17 -9.17
N GLU A 38 -2.17 3.54 -10.31
CA GLU A 38 -2.30 2.08 -10.45
C GLU A 38 -1.29 1.33 -9.57
N ASP A 39 -0.14 1.94 -9.32
CA ASP A 39 0.95 1.40 -8.51
C ASP A 39 0.88 1.85 -7.04
N TRP A 40 -0.25 2.38 -6.57
CA TRP A 40 -0.40 2.94 -5.21
C TRP A 40 0.03 1.99 -4.09
N LYS A 41 -0.05 0.67 -4.31
CA LYS A 41 0.26 -0.36 -3.30
C LYS A 41 1.66 -0.97 -3.42
N LYS A 42 2.49 -0.48 -4.35
CA LYS A 42 3.79 -1.06 -4.68
C LYS A 42 4.66 -1.29 -3.44
N ASP A 43 4.79 -0.28 -2.60
CA ASP A 43 5.67 -0.36 -1.42
C ASP A 43 5.15 -1.33 -0.35
N ILE A 44 3.82 -1.45 -0.23
CA ILE A 44 3.18 -2.45 0.66
C ILE A 44 3.46 -3.87 0.14
N ASP A 45 3.26 -4.10 -1.15
CA ASP A 45 3.51 -5.41 -1.76
C ASP A 45 5.00 -5.79 -1.68
N GLU A 46 5.90 -4.83 -1.90
CA GLU A 46 7.35 -5.04 -1.78
C GLU A 46 7.74 -5.42 -0.35
N ASP A 47 7.25 -4.70 0.66
CA ASP A 47 7.49 -5.03 2.06
C ASP A 47 6.97 -6.42 2.41
N PHE A 48 5.72 -6.71 2.03
CA PHE A 48 5.09 -8.00 2.27
C PHE A 48 5.92 -9.15 1.68
N ASN A 49 6.34 -9.03 0.42
CA ASN A 49 7.13 -10.04 -0.26
C ASN A 49 8.55 -10.19 0.32
N LYS A 50 9.22 -9.07 0.65
CA LYS A 50 10.57 -9.10 1.25
C LYS A 50 10.57 -9.78 2.62
N ARG A 51 9.52 -9.55 3.43
CA ARG A 51 9.43 -10.10 4.79
C ARG A 51 8.77 -11.48 4.86
N SER A 52 8.02 -11.89 3.84
CA SER A 52 7.49 -13.27 3.73
C SER A 52 8.53 -14.29 3.27
N ASN A 53 9.61 -13.84 2.63
CA ASN A 53 10.73 -14.69 2.19
C ASN A 53 11.84 -14.83 3.24
N LYS A 54 11.54 -14.53 4.50
CA LYS A 54 12.43 -14.66 5.66
C LYS A 54 11.93 -15.77 6.56
#